data_AF-A0A180GR71-F1
#
_entry.id   AF-A0A180GR71-F1
#
_cell.length_a   1.000
_cell.length_b   1.000
_cell.length_c   1.000
_cell.angle_alpha   90.00
_cell.angle_beta   90.00
_cell.angle_gamma   90.00
#
_symmetry.space_group_name_H-M   'P 1'
#
loop_
_entity.id
_entity.type
_entity.pdbx_description
1 polymer ?
#
loop_
_entity_poly.entity_id
_entity_poly.type
_entity_poly.pdbx_seq_one_letter_code
_entity_poly.pdbx_strand_id
1 'polypeptide(L)'
;MRAYLKSKDLWEVISGEGTSSPSKNKIKTTTNILISHFSEIALEAVVNIENKEKPNEIWDAIVDRYASSVNNKACMWLKFMRYKYGGDLKNYLVDCQKMIREFAIVQLGIPDDIILILVLAKLSKNYWNVVNNLTMNKSVIFFPSRTLQKLQELVYMKETQAVASTSKTEASIKAEKDLATAYKNEAKKSKHSRSSCEFPTDLYHCLSNC
;
A
#
# COMPACT_ATOMS: atom_id res chain seq x y z
N MET A 1 -7.61 -18.97 10.56
CA MET A 1 -8.50 -20.12 10.27
C MET A 1 -8.63 -20.43 8.78
N ARG A 2 -9.04 -19.49 7.91
CA ARG A 2 -9.18 -19.72 6.45
C ARG A 2 -7.95 -20.37 5.78
N ALA A 3 -6.75 -19.81 5.98
CA ALA A 3 -5.52 -20.36 5.39
C ALA A 3 -5.22 -21.80 5.87
N TYR A 4 -5.50 -22.09 7.14
CA TYR A 4 -5.31 -23.41 7.73
C TYR A 4 -6.29 -24.46 7.17
N LEU A 5 -7.56 -24.07 6.97
CA LEU A 5 -8.55 -24.96 6.35
C LEU A 5 -8.25 -25.20 4.87
N LYS A 6 -7.73 -24.19 4.16
CA LYS A 6 -7.24 -24.35 2.78
C LYS A 6 -6.04 -25.29 2.70
N SER A 7 -5.07 -25.18 3.60
CA SER A 7 -3.92 -26.09 3.60
C SER A 7 -4.28 -27.55 3.90
N LYS A 8 -5.45 -27.79 4.51
CA LYS A 8 -5.96 -29.14 4.82
C LYS A 8 -7.02 -29.64 3.85
N ASP A 9 -7.33 -28.91 2.79
CA ASP A 9 -8.39 -29.26 1.84
C ASP A 9 -9.78 -29.44 2.50
N LEU A 10 -10.04 -28.60 3.51
CA LEU A 10 -11.27 -28.58 4.31
C LEU A 10 -12.10 -27.31 4.07
N TRP A 11 -11.56 -26.32 3.35
CA TRP A 11 -12.24 -25.05 3.10
C TRP A 11 -13.56 -25.24 2.33
N GLU A 12 -13.58 -26.16 1.35
CA GLU A 12 -14.76 -26.43 0.54
C GLU A 12 -15.95 -26.97 1.34
N VAL A 13 -15.67 -27.61 2.50
CA VAL A 13 -16.68 -28.15 3.41
C VAL A 13 -17.52 -27.03 4.05
N ILE A 14 -16.93 -25.84 4.21
CA ILE A 14 -17.61 -24.67 4.80
C ILE A 14 -17.99 -23.61 3.78
N SER A 15 -17.25 -23.47 2.66
CA SER A 15 -17.59 -22.49 1.63
C SER A 15 -18.68 -22.95 0.66
N GLY A 16 -18.95 -24.26 0.58
CA GLY A 16 -19.90 -24.82 -0.37
C GLY A 16 -19.44 -24.75 -1.83
N GLU A 17 -18.19 -24.35 -2.09
CA GLU A 17 -17.61 -24.17 -3.43
C GLU A 17 -17.18 -25.50 -4.11
N GLY A 18 -17.39 -26.65 -3.45
CA GLY A 18 -16.97 -27.96 -3.94
C GLY A 18 -17.96 -28.60 -4.91
N THR A 19 -17.46 -29.22 -6.00
CA THR A 19 -18.27 -29.94 -7.01
C THR A 19 -18.80 -31.30 -6.54
N SER A 20 -18.39 -31.78 -5.37
CA SER A 20 -18.82 -33.07 -4.80
C SER A 20 -19.19 -32.95 -3.32
N SER A 21 -20.21 -33.70 -2.90
CA SER A 21 -20.61 -33.77 -1.48
C SER A 21 -19.42 -34.21 -0.60
N PRO A 22 -19.07 -33.47 0.47
CA PRO A 22 -17.95 -33.82 1.32
C PRO A 22 -18.16 -35.17 2.03
N SER A 23 -17.10 -35.96 2.16
CA SER A 23 -17.17 -37.21 2.94
C SER A 23 -17.50 -36.93 4.42
N LYS A 24 -18.19 -37.87 5.08
CA LYS A 24 -18.52 -37.79 6.52
C LYS A 24 -17.29 -37.53 7.40
N ASN A 25 -16.13 -38.10 7.03
CA ASN A 25 -14.87 -37.87 7.74
C ASN A 25 -14.41 -36.42 7.62
N LYS A 26 -14.44 -35.84 6.41
CA LYS A 26 -14.09 -34.42 6.21
C LYS A 26 -15.02 -33.50 7.01
N ILE A 27 -16.33 -33.78 7.03
CA ILE A 27 -17.31 -33.02 7.82
C ILE A 27 -16.94 -33.05 9.30
N LYS A 28 -16.75 -34.24 9.88
CA LYS A 28 -16.41 -34.40 11.30
C LYS A 28 -15.08 -33.73 11.66
N THR A 29 -14.06 -33.87 10.82
CA THR A 29 -12.76 -33.22 11.04
C THR A 29 -12.88 -31.70 11.02
N THR A 30 -13.62 -31.14 10.06
CA THR A 30 -13.85 -29.69 9.99
C THR A 30 -14.62 -29.19 11.20
N THR A 31 -15.69 -29.87 11.61
CA THR A 31 -16.46 -29.53 12.83
C THR A 31 -15.58 -29.55 14.07
N ASN A 32 -14.77 -30.60 14.26
CA ASN A 32 -13.86 -30.69 15.41
C ASN A 32 -12.84 -29.56 15.42
N ILE A 33 -12.26 -29.21 14.26
CA ILE A 33 -11.32 -28.09 14.14
C ILE A 33 -11.99 -26.78 14.53
N LEU A 34 -13.21 -26.52 14.02
CA LEU A 34 -13.98 -25.34 14.38
C LEU A 34 -14.20 -25.31 15.89
N ILE A 35 -14.77 -26.37 16.46
CA ILE A 35 -15.09 -26.44 17.88
C ILE A 35 -13.86 -26.24 18.77
N SER A 36 -12.75 -26.93 18.46
CA SER A 36 -11.52 -26.91 19.27
C SER A 36 -10.83 -25.54 19.36
N HIS A 37 -11.15 -24.61 18.47
CA HIS A 37 -10.54 -23.28 18.43
C HIS A 37 -11.32 -22.21 19.20
N PHE A 38 -12.50 -22.54 19.73
CA PHE A 38 -13.33 -21.60 20.49
C PHE A 38 -13.37 -21.98 21.96
N SER A 39 -13.56 -20.97 22.82
CA SER A 39 -13.91 -21.20 24.22
C SER A 39 -15.33 -21.74 24.34
N GLU A 40 -15.62 -22.41 25.43
CA GLU A 40 -16.94 -22.98 25.74
C GLU A 40 -18.06 -21.93 25.63
N ILE A 41 -17.85 -20.74 26.21
CA ILE A 41 -18.79 -19.61 26.12
C ILE A 41 -19.06 -19.20 24.66
N ALA A 42 -18.02 -19.18 23.81
CA ALA A 42 -18.18 -18.82 22.42
C ALA A 42 -18.88 -19.92 21.61
N LEU A 43 -18.69 -21.19 21.99
CA LEU A 43 -19.37 -22.34 21.39
C LEU A 43 -20.85 -22.36 21.71
N GLU A 44 -21.24 -22.16 22.98
CA GLU A 44 -22.65 -22.10 23.38
C GLU A 44 -23.42 -20.99 22.65
N ALA A 45 -22.72 -19.92 22.25
CA ALA A 45 -23.32 -18.81 21.53
C ALA A 45 -23.57 -19.07 20.03
N VAL A 46 -22.92 -20.09 19.43
CA VAL A 46 -22.95 -20.33 17.97
C VAL A 46 -23.29 -21.77 17.57
N VAL A 47 -23.08 -22.74 18.46
CA VAL A 47 -23.35 -24.16 18.25
C VAL A 47 -24.60 -24.55 19.02
N ASN A 48 -25.59 -25.12 18.32
CA ASN A 48 -26.84 -25.63 18.87
C ASN A 48 -27.11 -27.06 18.39
N ILE A 49 -28.19 -27.67 18.86
CA ILE A 49 -28.52 -29.07 18.55
C ILE A 49 -28.73 -29.29 17.05
N GLU A 50 -29.18 -28.26 16.33
CA GLU A 50 -29.55 -28.31 14.91
C GLU A 50 -28.34 -28.16 13.96
N ASN A 51 -27.32 -27.39 14.37
CA ASN A 51 -26.16 -27.06 13.55
C ASN A 51 -24.87 -27.78 13.97
N LYS A 52 -24.82 -28.47 15.13
CA LYS A 52 -23.60 -29.09 15.69
C LYS A 52 -22.87 -30.08 14.77
N GLU A 53 -23.56 -30.66 13.79
CA GLU A 53 -22.96 -31.58 12.81
C GLU A 53 -22.72 -30.95 11.43
N LYS A 54 -23.03 -29.66 11.30
CA LYS A 54 -23.05 -28.92 10.04
C LYS A 54 -22.02 -27.79 10.10
N PRO A 55 -20.76 -28.07 9.73
CA PRO A 55 -19.67 -27.11 9.88
C PRO A 55 -19.85 -25.81 9.09
N ASN A 56 -20.60 -25.84 7.97
CA ASN A 56 -20.99 -24.65 7.22
C ASN A 56 -21.93 -23.75 8.05
N GLU A 57 -22.98 -24.31 8.66
CA GLU A 57 -23.90 -23.54 9.51
C GLU A 57 -23.21 -23.01 10.78
N ILE A 58 -22.30 -23.79 11.37
CA ILE A 58 -21.45 -23.32 12.49
C ILE A 58 -20.57 -22.16 12.03
N TRP A 59 -19.95 -22.27 10.85
CA TRP A 59 -19.11 -21.21 10.29
C TRP A 59 -19.91 -19.93 10.04
N ASP A 60 -21.11 -20.04 9.47
CA ASP A 60 -22.00 -18.90 9.24
C ASP A 60 -22.44 -18.26 10.55
N ALA A 61 -22.78 -19.05 11.58
CA ALA A 61 -23.11 -18.54 12.90
C ALA A 61 -21.94 -17.82 13.57
N ILE A 62 -20.70 -18.32 13.41
CA ILE A 62 -19.48 -17.64 13.88
C ILE A 62 -19.30 -16.30 13.16
N VAL A 63 -19.44 -16.30 11.82
CA VAL A 63 -19.29 -15.10 11.01
C VAL A 63 -20.36 -14.08 11.41
N ASP A 64 -21.60 -14.48 11.57
CA ASP A 64 -22.68 -13.57 11.94
C ASP A 64 -22.50 -13.00 13.35
N ARG A 65 -22.26 -13.86 14.34
CA ARG A 65 -22.13 -13.46 15.74
C ARG A 65 -20.92 -12.55 15.98
N TYR A 66 -19.78 -12.88 15.37
CA TYR A 66 -18.51 -12.23 15.68
C TYR A 66 -18.00 -11.34 14.56
N ALA A 67 -17.92 -11.82 13.33
CA ALA A 67 -17.36 -11.03 12.22
C ALA A 67 -18.32 -9.92 11.74
N SER A 68 -19.63 -10.17 11.73
CA SER A 68 -20.67 -9.27 11.24
C SER A 68 -21.20 -8.32 12.33
N SER A 69 -20.74 -8.47 13.57
CA SER A 69 -21.22 -7.67 14.70
C SER A 69 -21.07 -6.17 14.47
N VAL A 70 -22.09 -5.41 14.89
CA VAL A 70 -22.12 -3.94 14.75
C VAL A 70 -20.87 -3.29 15.36
N ASN A 71 -20.38 -3.82 16.48
CA ASN A 71 -19.18 -3.32 17.14
C ASN A 71 -17.91 -3.48 16.28
N ASN A 72 -17.74 -4.65 15.64
CA ASN A 72 -16.60 -4.89 14.77
C ASN A 72 -16.68 -4.06 13.49
N LYS A 73 -17.87 -3.93 12.91
CA LYS A 73 -18.14 -3.03 11.78
C LYS A 73 -17.82 -1.58 12.13
N ALA A 74 -18.30 -1.09 13.27
CA ALA A 74 -18.05 0.27 13.74
C ALA A 74 -16.56 0.53 14.02
N CYS A 75 -15.87 -0.41 14.68
CA CYS A 75 -14.43 -0.30 14.95
C CYS A 75 -13.62 -0.19 13.65
N MET A 76 -13.91 -1.07 12.69
CA MET A 76 -13.28 -1.05 11.36
C MET A 76 -13.55 0.24 10.59
N TRP A 77 -14.80 0.71 10.61
CA TRP A 77 -15.16 1.96 9.97
C TRP A 77 -14.44 3.15 10.59
N LEU A 78 -14.41 3.25 11.93
CA LEU A 78 -13.72 4.34 12.63
C LEU A 78 -12.21 4.33 12.37
N LYS A 79 -11.58 3.16 12.31
CA LYS A 79 -10.17 3.00 11.93
C LYS A 79 -9.90 3.60 10.55
N PHE A 80 -10.72 3.28 9.56
CA PHE A 80 -10.61 3.84 8.21
C PHE A 80 -10.88 5.34 8.16
N MET A 81 -11.92 5.81 8.85
CA MET A 81 -12.28 7.24 8.85
C MET A 81 -11.17 8.09 9.46
N ARG A 82 -10.48 7.60 10.49
CA ARG A 82 -9.35 8.27 11.14
C ARG A 82 -8.03 8.17 10.36
N TYR A 83 -7.90 7.20 9.46
CA TYR A 83 -6.70 7.03 8.64
C TYR A 83 -6.51 8.22 7.69
N LYS A 84 -5.29 8.76 7.65
CA LYS A 84 -4.91 9.95 6.88
C LYS A 84 -3.75 9.63 5.96
N TYR A 85 -3.73 10.26 4.80
CA TYR A 85 -2.62 10.18 3.88
C TYR A 85 -1.38 10.90 4.45
N GLY A 86 -0.28 10.16 4.61
CA GLY A 86 0.98 10.65 5.19
C GLY A 86 2.00 11.17 4.16
N GLY A 87 1.63 11.30 2.88
CA GLY A 87 2.56 11.75 1.82
C GLY A 87 3.22 10.63 1.02
N ASP A 88 3.16 9.38 1.48
CA ASP A 88 3.65 8.21 0.75
C ASP A 88 2.48 7.50 0.06
N LEU A 89 2.35 7.70 -1.26
CA LEU A 89 1.26 7.12 -2.04
C LEU A 89 1.33 5.59 -2.09
N LYS A 90 2.53 5.00 -2.15
CA LYS A 90 2.71 3.56 -2.29
C LYS A 90 2.21 2.82 -1.06
N ASN A 91 2.69 3.22 0.12
CA ASN A 91 2.28 2.62 1.38
C ASN A 91 0.79 2.88 1.68
N TYR A 92 0.31 4.09 1.35
CA TYR A 92 -1.10 4.42 1.47
C TYR A 92 -2.01 3.47 0.66
N LEU A 93 -1.65 3.17 -0.60
CA LEU A 93 -2.45 2.26 -1.44
C LEU A 93 -2.46 0.82 -0.89
N VAL A 94 -1.32 0.34 -0.39
CA VAL A 94 -1.21 -0.99 0.24
C VAL A 94 -2.11 -1.08 1.48
N ASP A 95 -2.09 -0.04 2.31
CA ASP A 95 -2.94 0.03 3.50
C ASP A 95 -4.42 0.10 3.13
N CYS A 96 -4.79 0.88 2.11
CA CYS A 96 -6.16 0.92 1.59
C CYS A 96 -6.62 -0.45 1.06
N GLN A 97 -5.79 -1.15 0.28
CA GLN A 97 -6.10 -2.52 -0.18
C GLN A 97 -6.30 -3.50 0.98
N LYS A 98 -5.51 -3.36 2.04
CA LYS A 98 -5.68 -4.16 3.25
C LYS A 98 -7.01 -3.84 3.93
N MET A 99 -7.35 -2.56 4.13
CA MET A 99 -8.62 -2.15 4.76
C MET A 99 -9.85 -2.56 3.94
N ILE A 100 -9.80 -2.46 2.61
CA ILE A 100 -10.89 -2.92 1.73
C ILE A 100 -11.13 -4.42 1.89
N ARG A 101 -10.07 -5.23 1.99
CA ARG A 101 -10.21 -6.67 2.29
C ARG A 101 -10.79 -6.90 3.68
N GLU A 102 -10.37 -6.14 4.68
CA GLU A 102 -10.93 -6.20 6.03
C GLU A 102 -12.43 -5.84 6.04
N PHE A 103 -12.88 -4.87 5.22
CA PHE A 103 -14.30 -4.52 5.05
C PHE A 103 -15.14 -5.65 4.46
N ALA A 104 -14.61 -6.36 3.47
CA ALA A 104 -15.27 -7.53 2.89
C ALA A 104 -15.41 -8.66 3.93
N ILE A 105 -14.41 -8.85 4.80
CA ILE A 105 -14.44 -9.87 5.86
C ILE A 105 -15.51 -9.56 6.91
N VAL A 106 -15.63 -8.29 7.34
CA VAL A 106 -16.65 -7.88 8.33
C VAL A 106 -18.03 -7.62 7.71
N GLN A 107 -18.18 -7.81 6.40
CA GLN A 107 -19.41 -7.55 5.63
C GLN A 107 -19.97 -6.15 5.92
N LEU A 108 -19.13 -5.13 5.80
CA LEU A 108 -19.49 -3.76 6.17
C LEU A 108 -20.67 -3.20 5.35
N GLY A 109 -20.94 -3.77 4.17
CA GLY A 109 -22.11 -3.43 3.34
C GLY A 109 -21.99 -2.09 2.61
N ILE A 110 -20.79 -1.50 2.56
CA ILE A 110 -20.55 -0.24 1.87
C ILE A 110 -20.25 -0.53 0.41
N PRO A 111 -20.93 0.15 -0.54
CA PRO A 111 -20.63 0.02 -1.96
C PRO A 111 -19.17 0.37 -2.29
N ASP A 112 -18.61 -0.38 -3.23
CA ASP A 112 -17.22 -0.29 -3.66
C ASP A 112 -16.84 1.10 -4.22
N ASP A 113 -17.76 1.74 -4.94
CA ASP A 113 -17.60 3.09 -5.48
C ASP A 113 -17.51 4.14 -4.37
N ILE A 114 -18.33 4.02 -3.33
CA ILE A 114 -18.28 4.91 -2.15
C ILE A 114 -16.95 4.74 -1.40
N ILE A 115 -16.51 3.50 -1.19
CA ILE A 115 -15.21 3.24 -0.54
C ILE A 115 -14.08 3.91 -1.33
N LEU A 116 -14.12 3.80 -2.65
CA LEU A 116 -13.10 4.39 -3.50
C LEU A 116 -13.12 5.92 -3.47
N ILE A 117 -14.29 6.54 -3.54
CA ILE A 117 -14.42 8.00 -3.42
C ILE A 117 -13.78 8.48 -2.10
N LEU A 118 -14.00 7.75 -1.01
CA LEU A 118 -13.40 8.08 0.30
C LEU A 118 -11.89 7.90 0.34
N VAL A 119 -11.34 6.89 -0.35
CA VAL A 119 -9.89 6.74 -0.52
C VAL A 119 -9.32 7.94 -1.30
N LEU A 120 -9.94 8.31 -2.42
CA LEU A 120 -9.51 9.44 -3.23
C LEU A 120 -9.61 10.78 -2.47
N ALA A 121 -10.68 10.97 -1.70
CA ALA A 121 -10.91 12.18 -0.90
C ALA A 121 -9.86 12.40 0.20
N LYS A 122 -9.17 11.35 0.63
CA LYS A 122 -8.12 11.41 1.65
C LYS A 122 -6.75 11.81 1.10
N LEU A 123 -6.56 11.85 -0.22
CA LEU A 123 -5.30 12.24 -0.86
C LEU A 123 -5.05 13.76 -0.72
N SER A 124 -3.77 14.15 -0.77
CA SER A 124 -3.39 15.56 -0.72
C SER A 124 -3.65 16.31 -2.03
N LYS A 125 -3.58 17.65 -1.98
CA LYS A 125 -3.81 18.54 -3.13
C LYS A 125 -3.00 18.19 -4.37
N ASN A 126 -1.81 17.63 -4.18
CA ASN A 126 -0.91 17.22 -5.25
C ASN A 126 -1.50 16.13 -6.18
N TYR A 127 -2.58 15.48 -5.74
CA TYR A 127 -3.27 14.43 -6.49
C TYR A 127 -4.67 14.85 -6.99
N TRP A 128 -5.12 16.08 -6.76
CA TRP A 128 -6.48 16.51 -7.15
C TRP A 128 -6.76 16.36 -8.64
N ASN A 129 -5.80 16.68 -9.51
CA ASN A 129 -5.95 16.47 -10.95
C ASN A 129 -6.14 14.99 -11.30
N VAL A 130 -5.39 14.11 -10.64
CA VAL A 130 -5.52 12.66 -10.79
C VAL A 130 -6.88 12.18 -10.31
N VAL A 131 -7.29 12.63 -9.11
CA VAL A 131 -8.60 12.31 -8.52
C VAL A 131 -9.73 12.75 -9.46
N ASN A 132 -9.71 13.99 -9.95
CA ASN A 132 -10.72 14.51 -10.87
C ASN A 132 -10.79 13.68 -12.16
N ASN A 133 -9.64 13.35 -12.75
CA ASN A 133 -9.59 12.52 -13.95
C ASN A 133 -10.15 11.10 -13.72
N LEU A 134 -9.90 10.52 -12.54
CA LEU A 134 -10.45 9.21 -12.16
C LEU A 134 -11.96 9.29 -11.92
N THR A 135 -12.44 10.33 -11.23
CA THR A 135 -13.86 10.54 -10.94
C THR A 135 -14.69 10.76 -12.21
N MET A 136 -14.15 11.49 -13.19
CA MET A 136 -14.82 11.70 -14.48
C MET A 136 -14.89 10.42 -15.31
N ASN A 137 -14.00 9.45 -15.05
CA ASN A 137 -14.01 8.17 -15.73
C ASN A 137 -14.85 7.14 -14.96
N LYS A 138 -16.16 7.12 -15.26
CA LYS A 138 -17.13 6.19 -14.66
C LYS A 138 -16.67 4.73 -14.68
N SER A 139 -16.01 4.27 -15.73
CA SER A 139 -15.58 2.86 -15.86
C SER A 139 -14.51 2.42 -14.84
N VAL A 140 -13.88 3.38 -14.18
CA VAL A 140 -12.80 3.17 -13.20
C VAL A 140 -13.35 3.26 -11.78
N ILE A 141 -14.25 4.22 -11.52
CA ILE A 141 -14.72 4.51 -10.15
C ILE A 141 -15.55 3.38 -9.52
N PHE A 142 -16.18 2.53 -10.33
CA PHE A 142 -16.96 1.40 -9.81
C PHE A 142 -16.11 0.22 -9.34
N PHE A 143 -14.79 0.22 -9.59
CA PHE A 143 -13.92 -0.91 -9.30
C PHE A 143 -12.68 -0.48 -8.51
N PRO A 144 -12.65 -0.75 -7.18
CA PRO A 144 -11.54 -0.39 -6.31
C PRO A 144 -10.20 -0.94 -6.79
N SER A 145 -10.19 -2.20 -7.26
CA SER A 145 -8.99 -2.86 -7.80
C SER A 145 -8.40 -2.10 -9.00
N ARG A 146 -9.23 -1.72 -9.98
CA ARG A 146 -8.79 -0.99 -11.17
C ARG A 146 -8.29 0.41 -10.84
N THR A 147 -8.93 1.09 -9.90
CA THR A 147 -8.51 2.44 -9.53
C THR A 147 -7.20 2.43 -8.75
N LEU A 148 -7.04 1.48 -7.81
CA LEU A 148 -5.80 1.33 -7.07
C LEU A 148 -4.65 0.93 -8.00
N GLN A 149 -4.91 0.09 -9.00
CA GLN A 149 -3.92 -0.24 -10.04
C GLN A 149 -3.47 0.99 -10.82
N LYS A 150 -4.39 1.85 -11.29
CA LYS A 150 -4.02 3.10 -11.97
C LYS A 150 -3.22 4.06 -11.09
N LEU A 151 -3.56 4.17 -9.80
CA LEU A 151 -2.78 4.97 -8.86
C LEU A 151 -1.38 4.37 -8.64
N GLN A 152 -1.25 3.05 -8.68
CA GLN A 152 0.03 2.36 -8.56
C GLN A 152 0.89 2.51 -9.81
N GLU A 153 0.29 2.55 -11.01
CA GLU A 153 0.96 2.91 -12.25
C GLU A 153 1.54 4.34 -12.17
N LEU A 154 0.83 5.29 -11.56
CA LEU A 154 1.33 6.66 -11.34
C LEU A 154 2.52 6.71 -10.38
N VAL A 155 2.53 5.86 -9.34
CA VAL A 155 3.69 5.72 -8.45
C VAL A 155 4.90 5.25 -9.26
N TYR A 156 4.74 4.20 -10.06
CA TYR A 156 5.81 3.64 -10.89
C TYR A 156 6.35 4.65 -11.92
N MET A 157 5.47 5.43 -12.56
CA MET A 157 5.89 6.49 -13.50
C MET A 157 6.70 7.61 -12.80
N LYS A 158 6.34 7.99 -11.57
CA LYS A 158 7.11 8.97 -10.79
C LYS A 158 8.46 8.43 -10.34
N GLU A 159 8.50 7.18 -9.87
CA GLU A 159 9.74 6.51 -9.46
C GLU A 159 10.71 6.40 -10.65
N THR A 160 10.24 6.01 -11.83
CA THR A 160 11.07 5.91 -13.05
C THR A 160 11.55 7.27 -13.56
N GLN A 161 10.75 8.33 -13.49
CA GLN A 161 11.18 9.69 -13.81
C GLN A 161 12.20 10.24 -12.81
N ALA A 162 12.06 9.92 -11.52
CA ALA A 162 13.04 10.29 -10.50
C ALA A 162 14.40 9.63 -10.78
N VAL A 163 14.43 8.33 -11.11
CA VAL A 163 15.66 7.61 -11.47
C VAL A 163 16.28 8.15 -12.77
N ALA A 164 15.47 8.50 -13.76
CA ALA A 164 15.95 9.11 -15.01
C ALA A 164 16.51 10.53 -14.82
N SER A 165 16.06 11.27 -13.80
CA SER A 165 16.58 12.59 -13.47
C SER A 165 17.83 12.52 -12.58
N THR A 166 17.91 11.57 -11.65
CA THR A 166 19.14 11.33 -10.87
C THR A 166 20.30 10.87 -11.76
N SER A 167 20.05 9.98 -12.72
CA SER A 167 21.06 9.52 -13.68
C SER A 167 21.54 10.63 -14.64
N LYS A 168 20.66 11.57 -15.03
CA LYS A 168 21.06 12.76 -15.81
C LYS A 168 21.90 13.74 -14.98
N THR A 169 21.59 13.92 -13.70
CA THR A 169 22.37 14.78 -12.80
C THR A 169 23.74 14.18 -12.50
N GLU A 170 23.85 12.86 -12.30
CA GLU A 170 25.14 12.17 -12.11
C GLU A 170 26.00 12.19 -13.38
N ALA A 171 25.39 12.03 -14.56
CA ALA A 171 26.09 12.17 -15.84
C ALA A 171 26.59 13.61 -16.08
N SER A 172 25.80 14.62 -15.69
CA SER A 172 26.18 16.04 -15.76
C SER A 172 27.33 16.37 -14.81
N ILE A 173 27.29 15.88 -13.56
CA ILE A 173 28.34 16.11 -12.56
C ILE A 173 29.63 15.38 -12.94
N LYS A 174 29.54 14.19 -13.56
CA LYS A 174 30.71 13.46 -14.08
C LYS A 174 31.32 14.19 -15.28
N ALA A 175 30.50 14.65 -16.23
CA ALA A 175 30.97 15.42 -17.39
C ALA A 175 31.66 16.73 -16.96
N GLU A 176 31.14 17.42 -15.95
CA GLU A 176 31.72 18.68 -15.44
C GLU A 176 33.03 18.44 -14.67
N LYS A 177 33.14 17.33 -13.92
CA LYS A 177 34.40 16.90 -13.29
C LYS A 177 35.46 16.48 -14.31
N ASP A 178 35.07 15.78 -15.37
CA ASP A 178 35.96 15.32 -16.44
C ASP A 178 36.48 16.51 -17.28
N LEU A 179 35.64 17.53 -17.50
CA LEU A 179 36.01 18.77 -18.20
C LEU A 179 36.94 19.64 -17.34
N ALA A 180 36.72 19.71 -16.02
CA ALA A 180 37.60 20.40 -15.07
C ALA A 180 38.97 19.70 -14.89
N THR A 181 39.05 18.37 -15.07
CA THR A 181 40.32 17.64 -15.04
C THR A 181 41.10 17.78 -16.35
N ALA A 182 40.42 17.88 -17.49
CA ALA A 182 41.07 18.20 -18.78
C ALA A 182 41.74 19.59 -18.75
N TYR A 183 41.03 20.61 -18.24
CA TYR A 183 41.57 21.98 -18.12
C TYR A 183 42.81 22.07 -17.22
N LYS A 184 42.89 21.27 -16.15
CA LYS A 184 44.06 21.24 -15.24
C LYS A 184 45.30 20.58 -15.86
N ASN A 185 45.12 19.71 -16.85
CA ASN A 185 46.23 19.03 -17.52
C ASN A 185 46.84 19.88 -18.64
N GLU A 186 46.06 20.76 -19.28
CA GLU A 186 46.57 21.71 -20.27
C GLU A 186 47.37 22.86 -19.63
N ALA A 187 46.97 23.33 -18.45
CA ALA A 187 47.68 24.37 -17.70
C ALA A 187 49.08 23.96 -17.18
N LYS A 188 49.44 22.67 -17.23
CA LYS A 188 50.78 22.17 -16.83
C LYS A 188 51.77 22.02 -17.99
N LYS A 189 51.37 22.29 -19.25
CA LYS A 189 52.24 22.17 -20.41
C LYS A 189 52.91 23.46 -20.88
N SER A 190 52.60 24.61 -20.26
CA SER A 190 53.24 25.92 -20.58
C SER A 190 54.06 26.47 -19.41
N LYS A 191 55.17 25.81 -19.07
CA LYS A 191 56.27 26.47 -18.36
C LYS A 191 57.60 26.20 -19.05
N HIS A 192 57.90 27.01 -20.07
CA HIS A 192 59.28 27.39 -20.35
C HIS A 192 59.36 28.81 -20.93
N SER A 193 60.44 29.50 -20.51
CA SER A 193 60.98 30.83 -20.89
C SER A 193 60.37 32.13 -20.31
N ARG A 194 61.09 32.66 -19.27
CA ARG A 194 61.68 34.02 -19.07
C ARG A 194 60.85 35.28 -19.47
N SER A 195 60.87 36.43 -18.77
CA SER A 195 61.82 37.05 -17.83
C SER A 195 61.15 38.19 -17.03
N SER A 196 61.79 38.51 -15.90
CA SER A 196 61.69 39.62 -14.94
C SER A 196 61.05 40.95 -15.36
N CYS A 197 60.30 41.56 -14.43
CA CYS A 197 60.47 42.94 -13.93
C CYS A 197 59.90 43.03 -12.50
N GLU A 198 60.69 43.62 -11.59
CA GLU A 198 60.42 43.80 -10.16
C GLU A 198 59.59 45.06 -9.87
N PHE A 199 58.62 44.91 -8.94
CA PHE A 199 58.19 45.77 -7.80
C PHE A 199 57.90 47.29 -7.98
N PRO A 200 57.05 47.93 -7.13
CA PRO A 200 56.85 47.64 -5.72
C PRO A 200 55.41 47.64 -5.14
N THR A 201 55.36 47.00 -3.98
CA THR A 201 54.37 47.02 -2.91
C THR A 201 54.04 48.45 -2.46
N ASP A 202 52.75 48.78 -2.32
CA ASP A 202 52.17 49.18 -1.03
C ASP A 202 50.72 49.69 -1.14
N LEU A 203 50.02 49.56 0.00
CA LEU A 203 49.03 50.48 0.55
C LEU A 203 47.51 50.20 0.37
N TYR A 204 46.93 49.87 1.53
CA TYR A 204 45.63 50.28 2.11
C TYR A 204 44.55 49.22 2.41
N HIS A 205 44.57 48.86 3.69
CA HIS A 205 43.45 48.69 4.62
C HIS A 205 42.22 49.63 4.43
N CYS A 206 41.10 49.22 5.06
CA CYS A 206 39.82 49.91 5.37
C CYS A 206 38.64 49.52 4.45
N LEU A 207 37.40 49.21 4.86
CA LEU A 207 36.62 49.19 6.12
C LEU A 207 35.43 48.22 5.88
N SER A 208 35.05 47.33 6.80
CA SER A 208 34.02 47.49 7.85
C SER A 208 32.57 47.71 7.36
N ASN A 209 31.72 46.74 7.75
CA ASN A 209 30.29 46.79 8.10
C ASN A 209 29.25 47.45 7.18
N CYS A 210 28.34 46.61 6.67
CA CYS A 210 26.88 46.72 6.87
C CYS A 210 26.25 45.32 6.77
#